data_AF-A0A0F9CAU2-F1
#
_entry.id   AF-A0A0F9CAU2-F1
#
_cell.length_a   1.000
_cell.length_b   1.000
_cell.length_c   1.000
_cell.angle_alpha   90.00
_cell.angle_beta   90.00
_cell.angle_gamma   90.00
#
_symmetry.space_group_name_H-M   'P 1'
#
loop_
_entity.id
_entity.type
_entity.pdbx_description
1 polymer ?
#
loop_
_entity_poly.entity_id
_entity_poly.type
_entity_poly.pdbx_seq_one_letter_code
_entity_poly.pdbx_strand_id
1 'polypeptide(L)'
;VNVDKPDSNKELAVIKIDEEIINIDSMQLGRCAGMIYSFLLKQDDPIGKRSFNKRQIAAATGYSIRSSGFSNAISSLVSKGLVKRKGDKIEIALVDRKFAKYLEHDFSIRGWLNNLGKCPREIYEFLLEHPNETFTKEQIADNTPSQYSVTSSGFTNALSALNSTGLITKEGSEIRLNPELLELNQ
;
A
#
# COMPACT_ATOMS: atom_id res chain seq x y z
N VAL A 1 17.10 -56.36 -27.77
CA VAL A 1 16.78 -55.57 -26.57
C VAL A 1 16.30 -54.23 -27.06
N ASN A 2 14.97 -54.09 -27.13
CA ASN A 2 14.26 -52.90 -27.56
C ASN A 2 14.19 -51.95 -26.37
N VAL A 3 14.66 -50.71 -26.51
CA VAL A 3 14.52 -49.68 -25.47
C VAL A 3 13.74 -48.53 -26.07
N ASP A 4 12.42 -48.70 -26.07
CA ASP A 4 11.46 -47.64 -26.32
C ASP A 4 11.66 -46.52 -25.31
N LYS A 5 11.89 -45.30 -25.82
CA LYS A 5 11.74 -44.07 -25.02
C LYS A 5 10.25 -43.75 -24.95
N PRO A 6 9.63 -43.68 -23.77
CA PRO A 6 8.30 -43.11 -23.66
C PRO A 6 8.39 -41.58 -23.77
N ASP A 7 7.73 -41.10 -24.80
CA ASP A 7 7.36 -39.73 -25.11
C ASP A 7 6.70 -39.07 -23.90
N SER A 8 7.36 -38.10 -23.26
CA SER A 8 6.81 -37.33 -22.15
C SER A 8 5.93 -36.20 -22.70
N ASN A 9 4.88 -36.57 -23.40
CA ASN A 9 3.78 -35.69 -23.73
C ASN A 9 2.97 -35.51 -22.43
N LYS A 10 3.17 -34.37 -21.76
CA LYS A 10 2.32 -33.98 -20.61
C LYS A 10 0.91 -33.79 -21.15
N GLU A 11 0.08 -34.80 -20.89
CA GLU A 11 -1.35 -34.80 -21.13
C GLU A 11 -1.96 -33.62 -20.35
N LEU A 12 -2.21 -32.52 -21.07
CA LEU A 12 -3.08 -31.44 -20.62
C LEU A 12 -4.46 -32.06 -20.46
N ALA A 13 -4.96 -32.11 -19.23
CA ALA A 13 -6.36 -32.45 -18.98
C ALA A 13 -7.25 -31.37 -19.60
N VAL A 14 -7.66 -31.59 -20.86
CA VAL A 14 -8.63 -30.75 -21.56
C VAL A 14 -10.02 -31.23 -21.17
N ILE A 15 -10.59 -30.64 -20.13
CA ILE A 15 -12.02 -30.72 -19.91
C ILE A 15 -12.66 -29.81 -20.95
N LYS A 16 -13.26 -30.40 -22.00
CA LYS A 16 -14.11 -29.67 -22.93
C LYS A 16 -15.40 -29.30 -22.22
N ILE A 17 -15.52 -28.02 -21.89
CA ILE A 17 -16.79 -27.37 -21.61
C ILE A 17 -16.85 -26.24 -22.64
N ASP A 18 -17.89 -26.23 -23.45
CA ASP A 18 -18.16 -25.12 -24.35
C ASP A 18 -18.25 -23.80 -23.54
N GLU A 19 -17.78 -22.71 -24.15
CA GLU A 19 -17.75 -21.32 -23.66
C GLU A 19 -16.44 -20.86 -22.95
N GLU A 20 -15.78 -19.90 -23.62
CA GLU A 20 -14.62 -19.09 -23.22
C GLU A 20 -13.48 -19.77 -22.46
N ILE A 21 -12.29 -19.80 -23.08
CA ILE A 21 -11.02 -19.98 -22.35
C ILE A 21 -10.85 -18.76 -21.43
N ILE A 22 -11.43 -18.81 -20.23
CA ILE A 22 -11.12 -17.88 -19.15
C ILE A 22 -9.69 -18.19 -18.78
N ASN A 23 -8.77 -17.39 -19.31
CA ASN A 23 -7.36 -17.50 -19.01
C ASN A 23 -7.15 -17.30 -17.50
N ILE A 24 -6.91 -18.39 -16.77
CA ILE A 24 -6.77 -18.39 -15.30
C ILE A 24 -5.59 -17.50 -14.85
N ASP A 25 -4.60 -17.27 -15.73
CA ASP A 25 -3.50 -16.33 -15.47
C ASP A 25 -3.93 -14.85 -15.50
N SER A 26 -5.08 -14.53 -16.11
CA SER A 26 -5.68 -13.17 -16.08
C SER A 26 -6.35 -12.83 -14.73
N MET A 27 -6.41 -13.79 -13.82
CA MET A 27 -6.99 -13.64 -12.47
C MET A 27 -5.97 -13.22 -11.40
N GLN A 28 -4.75 -12.79 -11.71
CA GLN A 28 -3.86 -12.27 -10.67
C GLN A 28 -3.96 -10.75 -10.50
N LEU A 29 -4.07 -10.27 -9.25
CA LEU A 29 -3.89 -8.85 -8.96
C LEU A 29 -2.42 -8.49 -9.05
N GLY A 30 -2.14 -7.36 -9.70
CA GLY A 30 -0.83 -6.71 -9.60
C GLY A 30 -0.51 -6.29 -8.16
N ARG A 31 0.77 -6.06 -7.86
CA ARG A 31 1.27 -5.76 -6.50
C ARG A 31 0.49 -4.67 -5.78
N CYS A 32 0.23 -3.54 -6.45
CA CYS A 32 -0.51 -2.41 -5.88
C CYS A 32 -1.95 -2.79 -5.54
N ALA A 33 -2.67 -3.45 -6.46
CA ALA A 33 -4.05 -3.88 -6.23
C ALA A 33 -4.14 -4.93 -5.10
N GLY A 34 -3.20 -5.88 -5.06
CA GLY A 34 -3.13 -6.86 -3.97
C GLY A 34 -2.85 -6.23 -2.60
N MET A 35 -1.96 -5.24 -2.54
CA MET A 35 -1.69 -4.48 -1.30
C MET A 35 -2.92 -3.72 -0.82
N ILE A 36 -3.59 -3.00 -1.71
CA ILE A 36 -4.84 -2.28 -1.39
C ILE A 36 -5.91 -3.25 -0.89
N TYR A 37 -6.12 -4.35 -1.60
CA TYR A 37 -7.12 -5.34 -1.23
C TYR A 37 -6.81 -5.98 0.13
N SER A 38 -5.54 -6.33 0.38
CA SER A 38 -5.11 -6.91 1.66
C SER A 38 -5.27 -5.93 2.81
N PHE A 39 -4.95 -4.63 2.60
CA PHE A 39 -5.22 -3.58 3.58
C PHE A 39 -6.71 -3.49 3.91
N LEU A 40 -7.55 -3.30 2.89
CA LEU A 40 -9.00 -3.16 3.09
C LEU A 40 -9.60 -4.39 3.78
N LEU A 41 -9.15 -5.59 3.41
CA LEU A 41 -9.62 -6.84 4.01
C LEU A 41 -9.18 -7.01 5.46
N LYS A 42 -7.95 -6.61 5.80
CA LYS A 42 -7.43 -6.66 7.19
C LYS A 42 -8.17 -5.69 8.10
N GLN A 43 -8.67 -4.58 7.55
CA GLN A 43 -9.45 -3.57 8.27
C GLN A 43 -10.96 -3.87 8.27
N ASP A 44 -11.43 -4.88 7.53
CA ASP A 44 -12.83 -5.31 7.52
C ASP A 44 -13.08 -6.12 8.80
N ASP A 45 -13.35 -5.42 9.90
CA ASP A 45 -13.71 -5.98 11.21
C ASP A 45 -15.10 -6.65 11.13
N PRO A 46 -15.32 -7.82 11.76
CA PRO A 46 -16.65 -8.44 11.87
C PRO A 46 -17.76 -7.53 12.44
N ILE A 47 -17.44 -6.43 13.12
CA ILE A 47 -18.42 -5.50 13.72
C ILE A 47 -18.96 -4.47 12.70
N GLY A 48 -18.30 -4.27 11.56
CA GLY A 48 -18.81 -3.38 10.52
C GLY A 48 -17.83 -3.14 9.38
N LYS A 49 -18.38 -2.98 8.16
CA LYS A 49 -17.58 -2.69 6.97
C LYS A 49 -16.93 -1.31 7.08
N ARG A 50 -15.61 -1.29 7.27
CA ARG A 50 -14.84 -0.03 7.21
C ARG A 50 -14.71 0.42 5.76
N SER A 51 -14.76 1.73 5.55
CA SER A 51 -14.61 2.34 4.24
C SER A 51 -13.60 3.47 4.32
N PHE A 52 -12.71 3.54 3.33
CA PHE A 52 -11.56 4.45 3.35
C PHE A 52 -11.54 5.32 2.09
N ASN A 53 -11.15 6.58 2.23
CA ASN A 53 -10.93 7.44 1.07
C ASN A 53 -9.61 7.04 0.38
N LYS A 54 -9.37 7.55 -0.84
CA LYS A 54 -8.14 7.24 -1.59
C LYS A 54 -6.86 7.70 -0.88
N ARG A 55 -6.90 8.78 -0.09
CA ARG A 55 -5.74 9.31 0.65
C ARG A 55 -5.37 8.38 1.79
N GLN A 56 -6.35 7.91 2.55
CA GLN A 56 -6.20 6.91 3.61
C GLN A 56 -5.59 5.62 3.05
N ILE A 57 -6.13 5.11 1.93
CA ILE A 57 -5.60 3.89 1.29
C ILE A 57 -4.17 4.10 0.78
N ALA A 58 -3.90 5.23 0.12
CA ALA A 58 -2.58 5.55 -0.39
C ALA A 58 -1.54 5.61 0.75
N ALA A 59 -1.87 6.32 1.83
CA ALA A 59 -1.02 6.44 3.01
C ALA A 59 -0.81 5.08 3.70
N ALA A 60 -1.88 4.30 3.89
CA ALA A 60 -1.82 2.97 4.50
C ALA A 60 -0.99 1.97 3.69
N THR A 61 -0.96 2.10 2.37
CA THR A 61 -0.29 1.15 1.46
C THR A 61 1.03 1.66 0.89
N GLY A 62 1.43 2.90 1.22
CA GLY A 62 2.66 3.56 0.80
C GLY A 62 2.74 3.87 -0.70
N TYR A 63 1.60 3.85 -1.39
CA TYR A 63 1.54 4.19 -2.81
C TYR A 63 1.18 5.66 -2.98
N SER A 64 1.79 6.29 -3.98
CA SER A 64 1.42 7.66 -4.34
C SER A 64 0.00 7.71 -4.89
N ILE A 65 -0.89 8.46 -4.22
CA ILE A 65 -2.25 8.75 -4.70
C ILE A 65 -2.29 9.37 -6.10
N ARG A 66 -1.21 10.06 -6.50
CA ARG A 66 -1.10 10.74 -7.81
C ARG A 66 -0.63 9.81 -8.92
N SER A 67 -0.20 8.60 -8.60
CA SER A 67 0.30 7.67 -9.61
C SER A 67 -0.84 7.06 -10.43
N SER A 68 -0.60 6.87 -11.73
CA SER A 68 -1.49 6.13 -12.62
C SER A 68 -1.66 4.68 -12.15
N GLY A 69 -0.58 4.07 -11.64
CA GLY A 69 -0.59 2.71 -11.08
C GLY A 69 -1.59 2.55 -9.93
N PHE A 70 -1.62 3.49 -8.99
CA PHE A 70 -2.60 3.48 -7.89
C PHE A 70 -4.04 3.62 -8.40
N SER A 71 -4.27 4.57 -9.31
CA SER A 71 -5.61 4.78 -9.90
C SER A 71 -6.10 3.56 -10.67
N ASN A 72 -5.22 2.93 -11.46
CA ASN A 72 -5.50 1.71 -12.21
C ASN A 72 -5.75 0.52 -11.29
N ALA A 73 -5.01 0.40 -10.19
CA ALA A 73 -5.22 -0.64 -9.20
C ALA A 73 -6.64 -0.57 -8.60
N ILE A 74 -7.10 0.62 -8.17
CA ILE A 74 -8.46 0.80 -7.66
C ILE A 74 -9.50 0.48 -8.73
N SER A 75 -9.33 0.98 -9.96
CA SER A 75 -10.26 0.70 -11.06
C SER A 75 -10.32 -0.79 -11.38
N SER A 76 -9.19 -1.50 -11.35
CA SER A 76 -9.13 -2.95 -11.55
C SER A 76 -9.89 -3.70 -10.45
N LEU A 77 -9.67 -3.36 -9.18
CA LEU A 77 -10.39 -3.96 -8.06
C LEU A 77 -11.91 -3.77 -8.15
N VAL A 78 -12.36 -2.58 -8.57
CA VAL A 78 -13.78 -2.29 -8.79
C VAL A 78 -14.32 -3.11 -9.95
N SER A 79 -13.63 -3.15 -11.09
CA SER A 79 -14.07 -3.92 -12.26
C SER A 79 -14.18 -5.43 -12.00
N LYS A 80 -13.36 -5.95 -11.07
CA LYS A 80 -13.39 -7.34 -10.63
C LYS A 80 -14.39 -7.61 -9.50
N GLY A 81 -15.16 -6.60 -9.06
CA GLY A 81 -16.16 -6.74 -8.00
C GLY A 81 -15.58 -6.99 -6.60
N LEU A 82 -14.28 -6.84 -6.40
CA LEU A 82 -13.61 -7.10 -5.12
C LEU A 82 -13.82 -5.97 -4.12
N VAL A 83 -13.89 -4.75 -4.62
CA VAL A 83 -14.19 -3.54 -3.85
C VAL A 83 -15.30 -2.76 -4.53
N LYS A 84 -16.00 -1.92 -3.77
CA LYS A 84 -16.99 -0.99 -4.31
C LYS A 84 -16.73 0.42 -3.81
N ARG A 85 -17.23 1.40 -4.56
CA ARG A 85 -17.16 2.83 -4.20
C ARG A 85 -18.49 3.27 -3.61
N LYS A 86 -18.44 4.04 -2.53
CA LYS A 86 -19.58 4.73 -1.91
C LYS A 86 -19.18 6.19 -1.70
N GLY A 87 -19.51 7.04 -2.68
CA GLY A 87 -18.97 8.41 -2.71
C GLY A 87 -17.46 8.40 -2.93
N ASP A 88 -16.72 9.09 -2.05
CA ASP A 88 -15.25 9.13 -2.03
C ASP A 88 -14.61 7.93 -1.30
N LYS A 89 -15.43 7.12 -0.62
CA LYS A 89 -15.01 5.96 0.16
C LYS A 89 -14.99 4.67 -0.67
N ILE A 90 -14.08 3.78 -0.31
CA ILE A 90 -13.87 2.46 -0.91
C ILE A 90 -13.93 1.42 0.21
N GLU A 91 -14.71 0.36 0.00
CA GLU A 91 -14.90 -0.73 0.96
C GLU A 91 -14.86 -2.10 0.26
N ILE A 92 -14.62 -3.16 1.03
CA ILE A 92 -14.68 -4.54 0.54
C ILE A 92 -16.10 -4.85 0.05
N ALA A 93 -16.20 -5.31 -1.19
CA ALA A 93 -17.44 -5.79 -1.78
C ALA A 93 -17.54 -7.31 -1.66
N LEU A 94 -16.45 -8.01 -1.99
CA LEU A 94 -16.34 -9.46 -1.97
C LEU A 94 -15.05 -9.87 -1.25
N VAL A 95 -15.17 -10.76 -0.26
CA VAL A 95 -14.04 -11.40 0.42
C VAL A 95 -13.60 -12.62 -0.38
N ASP A 96 -12.37 -12.59 -0.88
CA ASP A 96 -11.72 -13.68 -1.59
C ASP A 96 -10.23 -13.67 -1.25
N ARG A 97 -9.85 -14.55 -0.32
CA ARG A 97 -8.50 -14.60 0.26
C ARG A 97 -7.41 -14.91 -0.76
N LYS A 98 -7.73 -15.45 -1.95
CA LYS A 98 -6.73 -15.70 -3.00
C LYS A 98 -6.08 -14.41 -3.51
N PHE A 99 -6.77 -13.28 -3.34
CA PHE A 99 -6.30 -11.96 -3.72
C PHE A 99 -5.59 -11.22 -2.58
N ALA A 100 -5.70 -11.71 -1.34
CA ALA A 100 -5.18 -11.08 -0.13
C ALA A 100 -3.73 -11.50 0.15
N LYS A 101 -2.86 -11.30 -0.85
CA LYS A 101 -1.45 -11.76 -0.83
C LYS A 101 -0.58 -11.10 0.25
N TYR A 102 -1.03 -10.02 0.86
CA TYR A 102 -0.25 -9.19 1.79
C TYR A 102 -0.93 -9.02 3.15
N LEU A 103 -1.72 -9.99 3.61
CA LEU A 103 -2.37 -9.93 4.93
C LEU A 103 -1.35 -9.85 6.09
N GLU A 104 -0.19 -10.48 5.91
CA GLU A 104 0.92 -10.42 6.87
C GLU A 104 1.64 -9.06 6.89
N HIS A 105 1.37 -8.18 5.92
CA HIS A 105 1.95 -6.85 5.95
C HIS A 105 1.42 -6.06 7.14
N ASP A 106 2.32 -5.39 7.86
CA ASP A 106 1.96 -4.48 8.93
C ASP A 106 1.56 -3.13 8.34
N PHE A 107 0.25 -2.92 8.22
CA PHE A 107 -0.35 -1.67 7.77
C PHE A 107 -0.50 -0.64 8.90
N SER A 108 0.00 -0.93 10.10
CA SER A 108 -0.02 0.03 11.19
C SER A 108 0.87 1.23 10.87
N ILE A 109 0.56 2.35 11.50
CA ILE A 109 1.36 3.57 11.35
C ILE A 109 2.84 3.34 11.71
N ARG A 110 3.13 2.48 12.68
CA ARG A 110 4.51 2.12 13.07
C ARG A 110 5.13 1.07 12.16
N GLY A 111 4.34 0.23 11.49
CA GLY A 111 4.82 -0.81 10.58
C GLY A 111 5.71 -0.28 9.46
N TRP A 112 5.50 0.98 9.06
CA TRP A 112 6.32 1.68 8.07
C TRP A 112 7.79 1.82 8.45
N LEU A 113 8.13 1.89 9.73
CA LEU A 113 9.51 2.04 10.21
C LEU A 113 10.44 0.93 9.71
N ASN A 114 9.89 -0.27 9.51
CA ASN A 114 10.62 -1.43 9.00
C ASN A 114 11.03 -1.29 7.52
N ASN A 115 10.36 -0.41 6.77
CA ASN A 115 10.58 -0.21 5.34
C ASN A 115 11.42 1.03 5.01
N LEU A 116 11.80 1.83 6.02
CA LEU A 116 12.52 3.09 5.84
C LEU A 116 14.03 2.91 6.06
N GLY A 117 14.86 3.62 5.29
CA GLY A 117 16.28 3.77 5.59
C GLY A 117 16.52 4.66 6.82
N LYS A 118 17.77 4.74 7.31
CA LYS A 118 18.10 5.44 8.58
C LYS A 118 17.52 6.87 8.68
N CYS A 119 17.84 7.75 7.72
CA CYS A 119 17.41 9.14 7.74
C CYS A 119 15.87 9.32 7.69
N PRO A 120 15.13 8.75 6.71
CA PRO A 120 13.67 8.87 6.73
C PRO A 120 13.02 8.18 7.92
N ARG A 121 13.64 7.12 8.48
CA ARG A 121 13.16 6.49 9.71
C ARG A 121 13.23 7.44 10.89
N GLU A 122 14.39 8.04 11.17
CA GLU A 122 14.55 8.98 12.29
C GLU A 122 13.61 10.19 12.18
N ILE A 123 13.42 10.72 10.98
CA ILE A 123 12.44 11.80 10.73
C ILE A 123 11.02 11.31 11.06
N TYR A 124 10.66 10.12 10.60
CA TYR A 124 9.32 9.58 10.81
C TYR A 124 9.07 9.22 12.29
N GLU A 125 10.07 8.69 13.00
CA GLU A 125 10.01 8.42 14.45
C GLU A 125 9.74 9.70 15.24
N PHE A 126 10.50 10.77 14.95
CA PHE A 126 10.27 12.08 15.56
C PHE A 126 8.82 12.56 15.33
N LEU A 127 8.31 12.48 14.11
CA LEU A 127 6.93 12.89 13.81
C LEU A 127 5.86 11.97 14.43
N LEU A 128 6.18 10.70 14.68
CA LEU A 128 5.29 9.77 15.39
C LEU A 128 5.19 10.09 16.89
N GLU A 129 6.25 10.66 17.48
CA GLU A 129 6.25 11.14 18.87
C GLU A 129 5.46 12.45 19.02
N HIS A 130 5.33 13.20 17.92
CA HIS A 130 4.64 14.49 17.85
C HIS A 130 3.50 14.49 16.80
N PRO A 131 2.49 13.59 16.90
CA PRO A 131 1.57 13.29 15.80
C PRO A 131 0.65 14.46 15.42
N ASN A 132 0.41 15.40 16.32
CA ASN A 132 -0.50 16.54 16.12
C ASN A 132 0.22 17.88 15.90
N GLU A 133 1.55 17.86 15.82
CA GLU A 133 2.37 19.06 15.70
C GLU A 133 2.88 19.27 14.27
N THR A 134 3.27 20.50 13.95
CA THR A 134 3.91 20.89 12.69
C THR A 134 5.30 21.42 12.96
N PHE A 135 6.22 21.11 12.05
CA PHE A 135 7.64 21.46 12.17
C PHE A 135 8.19 22.01 10.86
N THR A 136 9.19 22.87 10.94
CA THR A 136 10.02 23.23 9.78
C THR A 136 11.08 22.16 9.52
N LYS A 137 11.77 22.28 8.37
CA LYS A 137 12.90 21.40 8.05
C LYS A 137 14.02 21.50 9.07
N GLU A 138 14.29 22.71 9.54
CA GLU A 138 15.32 23.05 10.53
C GLU A 138 14.98 22.39 11.86
N GLN A 139 13.74 22.53 12.32
CA GLN A 139 13.28 21.89 13.56
C GLN A 139 13.37 20.36 13.49
N ILE A 140 12.95 19.74 12.38
CA ILE A 140 13.08 18.28 12.20
C ILE A 140 14.55 17.88 12.22
N ALA A 141 15.39 18.59 11.48
CA ALA A 141 16.82 18.31 11.40
C ALA A 141 17.47 18.34 12.79
N ASP A 142 17.20 19.39 13.57
CA ASP A 142 17.79 19.59 14.90
C ASP A 142 17.29 18.58 15.96
N ASN A 143 16.05 18.08 15.82
CA ASN A 143 15.47 17.13 16.79
C ASN A 143 15.70 15.66 16.43
N THR A 144 16.12 15.35 15.19
CA THR A 144 16.53 13.98 14.86
C THR A 144 17.84 13.61 15.58
N PRO A 145 18.02 12.34 16.02
CA PRO A 145 19.22 11.93 16.73
C PRO A 145 20.53 12.20 15.97
N SER A 146 20.50 12.10 14.65
CA SER A 146 21.68 12.34 13.81
C SER A 146 21.92 13.83 13.48
N GLN A 147 21.04 14.74 13.89
CA GLN A 147 21.14 16.18 13.65
C GLN A 147 21.54 16.52 12.20
N TYR A 148 20.70 16.09 11.25
CA TYR A 148 21.05 16.15 9.82
C TYR A 148 21.26 17.58 9.33
N SER A 149 22.11 17.77 8.32
CA SER A 149 22.17 19.05 7.60
C SER A 149 20.93 19.23 6.71
N VAL A 150 20.20 20.33 6.89
CA VAL A 150 19.00 20.68 6.09
C VAL A 150 19.29 20.84 4.60
N THR A 151 20.53 21.17 4.23
CA THR A 151 20.97 21.32 2.85
C THR A 151 21.51 20.03 2.24
N SER A 152 21.68 18.98 3.04
CA SER A 152 22.16 17.70 2.53
C SER A 152 21.15 17.06 1.59
N SER A 153 21.65 16.44 0.52
CA SER A 153 20.81 15.68 -0.41
C SER A 153 20.12 14.51 0.29
N GLY A 154 20.79 13.87 1.26
CA GLY A 154 20.21 12.77 2.04
C GLY A 154 18.93 13.17 2.79
N PHE A 155 18.98 14.28 3.54
CA PHE A 155 17.83 14.79 4.28
C PHE A 155 16.70 15.26 3.35
N THR A 156 17.05 16.00 2.29
CA THR A 156 16.05 16.47 1.31
C THR A 156 15.35 15.31 0.60
N ASN A 157 16.10 14.27 0.22
CA ASN A 157 15.56 13.07 -0.39
C ASN A 157 14.69 12.28 0.58
N ALA A 158 15.07 12.19 1.86
CA ALA A 158 14.26 11.53 2.88
C ALA A 158 12.88 12.19 3.02
N LEU A 159 12.83 13.54 3.15
CA LEU A 159 11.57 14.27 3.19
C LEU A 159 10.74 14.10 1.90
N SER A 160 11.39 14.13 0.74
CA SER A 160 10.71 13.93 -0.54
C SER A 160 10.09 12.53 -0.64
N ALA A 161 10.82 11.50 -0.21
CA ALA A 161 10.36 10.11 -0.20
C ALA A 161 9.17 9.94 0.74
N LEU A 162 9.27 10.40 1.99
CA LEU A 162 8.21 10.33 2.98
C LEU A 162 6.93 11.05 2.53
N ASN A 163 7.07 12.20 1.87
CA ASN A 163 5.92 12.94 1.34
C ASN A 163 5.31 12.23 0.13
N SER A 164 6.14 11.62 -0.73
CA SER A 164 5.67 10.90 -1.92
C SER A 164 4.93 9.60 -1.58
N THR A 165 5.30 8.95 -0.47
CA THR A 165 4.62 7.78 0.08
C THR A 165 3.39 8.15 0.92
N GLY A 166 3.16 9.45 1.17
CA GLY A 166 2.04 9.93 1.98
C GLY A 166 2.20 9.65 3.47
N LEU A 167 3.42 9.43 3.96
CA LEU A 167 3.69 9.26 5.39
C LEU A 167 3.72 10.60 6.14
N ILE A 168 4.13 11.65 5.44
CA ILE A 168 4.09 13.03 5.92
C ILE A 168 3.31 13.89 4.94
N THR A 169 2.85 15.05 5.40
CA THR A 169 2.34 16.12 4.54
C THR A 169 3.25 17.33 4.67
N LYS A 170 3.50 17.98 3.53
CA LYS A 170 4.24 19.24 3.48
C LYS A 170 3.36 20.35 2.89
N GLU A 171 3.14 21.41 3.67
CA GLU A 171 2.37 22.60 3.29
C GLU A 171 3.26 23.84 3.50
N GLY A 172 3.79 24.40 2.40
CA GLY A 172 4.79 25.46 2.49
C GLY A 172 6.08 25.00 3.20
N SER A 173 6.43 25.65 4.32
CA SER A 173 7.54 25.27 5.19
C SER A 173 7.15 24.26 6.27
N GLU A 174 5.87 24.02 6.48
CA GLU A 174 5.36 23.15 7.54
C GLU A 174 5.33 21.70 7.08
N ILE A 175 5.82 20.83 7.97
CA ILE A 175 5.90 19.39 7.80
C ILE A 175 5.28 18.75 9.03
N ARG A 176 4.40 17.78 8.81
CA ARG A 176 3.78 16.99 9.89
C ARG A 176 3.56 15.54 9.46
N LEU A 177 3.31 14.69 10.43
CA LEU A 177 2.76 13.36 10.19
C LEU A 177 1.45 13.48 9.39
N ASN A 178 1.22 12.60 8.41
CA ASN A 178 -0.02 12.66 7.63
C ASN A 178 -1.23 12.38 8.54
N PRO A 179 -2.18 13.33 8.72
CA PRO A 179 -3.33 13.15 9.61
C PRO A 179 -4.19 11.94 9.23
N GLU A 180 -4.27 11.61 7.94
CA GLU A 180 -5.04 10.46 7.44
C GLU A 180 -4.53 9.13 8.03
N LEU A 181 -3.27 9.05 8.45
CA LEU A 181 -2.72 7.86 9.11
C LEU A 181 -3.18 7.71 10.56
N LEU A 182 -3.49 8.82 11.24
CA LEU A 182 -4.00 8.81 12.60
C LEU A 182 -5.44 8.28 12.64
N GLU A 183 -6.22 8.60 11.62
CA GLU A 183 -7.59 8.12 11.46
C GLU A 183 -7.68 6.61 11.17
N LEU A 184 -6.59 5.97 10.72
CA LEU A 184 -6.58 4.52 10.47
C LEU A 184 -6.67 3.69 11.76
N ASN A 185 -6.16 4.23 12.87
CA ASN A 185 -6.07 3.56 14.16
C ASN A 185 -7.27 3.84 15.09
N GLN A 186 -8.29 4.58 14.62
CA GLN A 186 -9.54 4.87 15.33
C GLN A 186 -10.66 3.95 14.86
#